data_AF-A0AAP9GF68-F1
#
_entry.id   AF-A0AAP9GF68-F1
#
_cell.length_a   1.000
_cell.length_b   1.000
_cell.length_c   1.000
_cell.angle_alpha   90.00
_cell.angle_beta   90.00
_cell.angle_gamma   90.00
#
_symmetry.space_group_name_H-M   'P 1'
#
loop_
_entity.id
_entity.type
_entity.pdbx_description
1 polymer ?
#
loop_
_entity_poly.entity_id
_entity_poly.type
_entity_poly.pdbx_seq_one_letter_code
_entity_poly.pdbx_strand_id
1 'polypeptide(L)'
;MAKTWLVAAVSVALLGGGAYFYLQSSAQPEAFPTLAVEKGTIEKQAVAVGNIVPAHSVSIKSQIDGIVGEIYVQVGEKVKQGQPLIKVRPNPTPQALTDASTDLMRSEADLESAKQKLANLESLVKQDIIPSNYDEYVSARSTVKSAQANVLQKRQNLELIRSGEASIGNARLTSTIYAPIDGTVLNRKVEVGEPIISTESSQAATEMMSLADMNSLIFKGSVSEHDAAQLSPGMPVLLTVAPYPDVEISGVLTKVAIQSENLNSPEGNASAKSFDNGFEVEVGELKIPQEVLLRSGFSSNAQITLKKSENVLTLPERALQFDGDTPNVLIPDSSEQGFHKQKVKLGLSDGINVEVLDGVELNEEIIDNSMMMGAAHG
;
A
#
# COMPACT_ATOMS: atom_id res chain seq x y z
N MET A 1 -53.22 71.22 53.64
CA MET A 1 -53.47 70.29 52.51
C MET A 1 -52.20 69.66 51.92
N ALA A 2 -51.05 69.64 52.63
CA ALA A 2 -49.76 69.19 52.06
C ALA A 2 -49.27 67.81 52.58
N LYS A 3 -50.11 67.03 53.29
CA LYS A 3 -49.70 65.76 53.93
C LYS A 3 -50.35 64.51 53.31
N THR A 4 -51.43 64.66 52.55
CA THR A 4 -52.15 63.56 51.88
C THR A 4 -51.51 63.11 50.56
N TRP A 5 -50.80 64.00 49.86
CA TRP A 5 -50.10 63.65 48.61
C TRP A 5 -48.91 62.69 48.80
N LEU A 6 -48.23 62.76 49.95
CA LEU A 6 -47.09 61.90 50.27
C LEU A 6 -47.51 60.44 50.49
N VAL A 7 -48.68 60.22 51.11
CA VAL A 7 -49.21 58.87 51.36
C VAL A 7 -49.68 58.21 50.06
N ALA A 8 -50.27 59.00 49.16
CA ALA A 8 -50.67 58.53 47.83
C ALA A 8 -49.45 58.16 46.96
N ALA A 9 -48.39 58.97 46.99
CA ALA A 9 -47.16 58.69 46.25
C ALA A 9 -46.46 57.41 46.72
N VAL A 10 -46.42 57.16 48.04
CA VAL A 10 -45.83 55.94 48.61
C VAL A 10 -46.67 54.69 48.28
N SER A 11 -48.01 54.79 48.27
CA SER A 11 -48.87 53.66 47.87
C SER A 11 -48.72 53.32 46.39
N VAL A 12 -48.60 54.32 45.51
CA VAL A 12 -48.36 54.09 44.07
C VAL A 12 -46.96 53.51 43.83
N ALA A 13 -45.95 53.94 44.61
CA ALA A 13 -44.62 53.35 44.53
C ALA A 13 -44.57 51.89 45.04
N LEU A 14 -45.32 51.56 46.09
CA LEU A 14 -45.42 50.19 46.61
C LEU A 14 -46.23 49.27 45.69
N LEU A 15 -47.34 49.75 45.12
CA LEU A 15 -48.14 48.99 44.16
C LEU A 15 -47.41 48.86 42.81
N GLY A 16 -46.74 49.92 42.36
CA GLY A 16 -45.91 49.91 41.16
C GLY A 16 -44.68 49.01 41.33
N GLY A 17 -44.02 49.07 42.48
CA GLY A 17 -42.88 48.21 42.82
C GLY A 17 -43.28 46.75 42.99
N GLY A 18 -44.42 46.47 43.64
CA GLY A 18 -44.96 45.12 43.79
C GLY A 18 -45.42 44.51 42.47
N ALA A 19 -46.07 45.29 41.60
CA ALA A 19 -46.45 44.85 40.26
C ALA A 19 -45.24 44.66 39.36
N TYR A 20 -44.23 45.53 39.44
CA TYR A 20 -42.98 45.38 38.69
C TYR A 20 -42.22 44.13 39.14
N PHE A 21 -42.15 43.86 40.44
CA PHE A 21 -41.51 42.66 40.96
C PHE A 21 -42.29 41.38 40.59
N TYR A 22 -43.62 41.43 40.62
CA TYR A 22 -44.47 40.29 40.25
C TYR A 22 -44.43 39.99 38.74
N LEU A 23 -44.37 41.02 37.89
CA LEU A 23 -44.17 40.84 36.45
C LEU A 23 -42.74 40.39 36.12
N GLN A 24 -41.73 40.83 36.89
CA GLN A 24 -40.34 40.41 36.69
C GLN A 24 -40.08 38.99 37.22
N SER A 25 -40.79 38.54 38.26
CA SER A 25 -40.79 37.15 38.72
C SER A 25 -41.60 36.20 37.82
N SER A 26 -42.35 36.72 36.85
CA SER A 26 -43.06 35.94 35.83
C SER A 26 -42.27 35.85 34.51
N ALA A 27 -40.95 36.05 34.55
CA ALA A 27 -40.09 35.72 33.43
C ALA A 27 -40.25 34.23 33.13
N GLN A 28 -40.84 33.91 31.98
CA GLN A 28 -40.92 32.53 31.47
C GLN A 28 -39.52 31.91 31.53
N PRO A 29 -39.36 30.67 32.01
CA PRO A 29 -38.08 29.97 31.95
C PRO A 29 -37.56 30.06 30.52
N GLU A 30 -36.31 30.49 30.35
CA GLU A 30 -35.67 30.50 29.03
C GLU A 30 -35.85 29.11 28.42
N ALA A 31 -36.58 29.02 27.31
CA ALA A 31 -36.84 27.75 26.66
C ALA A 31 -35.51 27.18 26.19
N PHE A 32 -35.08 26.10 26.85
CA PHE A 32 -33.86 25.43 26.47
C PHE A 32 -34.01 24.88 25.05
N PRO A 33 -32.98 25.00 24.21
CA PRO A 33 -33.00 24.36 22.90
C PRO A 33 -33.14 22.85 23.09
N THR A 34 -34.13 22.25 22.42
CA THR A 34 -34.41 20.81 22.47
C THR A 34 -34.03 20.12 21.17
N LEU A 35 -33.75 18.82 21.27
CA LEU A 35 -33.46 17.89 20.19
C LEU A 35 -34.44 16.73 20.31
N ALA A 36 -35.05 16.32 19.20
CA ALA A 36 -35.93 15.17 19.18
C ALA A 36 -35.12 13.86 19.10
N VAL A 37 -35.56 12.82 19.82
CA VAL A 37 -35.07 11.46 19.61
C VAL A 37 -35.57 10.95 18.27
N GLU A 38 -34.65 10.63 17.38
CA GLU A 38 -34.96 10.12 16.03
C GLU A 38 -34.56 8.65 15.89
N LYS A 39 -35.12 7.98 14.88
CA LYS A 39 -34.62 6.68 14.45
C LYS A 39 -33.52 6.87 13.43
N GLY A 40 -32.36 6.30 13.73
CA GLY A 40 -31.19 6.37 12.87
C GLY A 40 -30.54 5.02 12.66
N THR A 41 -29.43 5.05 11.91
CA THR A 41 -28.48 3.95 11.82
C THR A 41 -27.20 4.40 12.48
N ILE A 42 -26.69 3.61 13.43
CA ILE A 42 -25.40 3.86 14.08
C ILE A 42 -24.41 2.82 13.57
N GLU A 43 -23.26 3.29 13.12
CA GLU A 43 -22.17 2.44 12.64
C GLU A 43 -20.90 2.73 13.43
N LYS A 44 -20.37 1.70 14.08
CA LYS A 44 -19.02 1.78 14.63
C LYS A 44 -18.04 1.39 13.54
N GLN A 45 -17.20 2.34 13.15
CA GLN A 45 -16.23 2.16 12.08
C GLN A 45 -14.80 2.23 12.61
N ALA A 46 -13.91 1.44 12.03
CA ALA A 46 -12.47 1.58 12.19
C ALA A 46 -11.91 2.28 10.95
N VAL A 47 -10.98 3.21 11.15
CA VAL A 47 -10.32 3.92 10.04
C VAL A 47 -8.94 3.35 9.82
N ALA A 48 -8.69 2.89 8.59
CA ALA A 48 -7.37 2.50 8.13
C ALA A 48 -6.83 3.53 7.14
N VAL A 49 -5.58 3.92 7.30
CA VAL A 49 -4.90 4.88 6.42
C VAL A 49 -3.88 4.13 5.59
N GLY A 50 -3.85 4.38 4.29
CA GLY A 50 -3.00 3.61 3.38
C GLY A 50 -2.97 4.12 1.95
N ASN A 51 -2.63 3.22 1.03
CA ASN A 51 -2.54 3.54 -0.39
C ASN A 51 -3.12 2.40 -1.25
N ILE A 52 -3.57 2.73 -2.46
CA ILE A 52 -3.94 1.75 -3.48
C ILE A 52 -2.68 1.17 -4.11
N VAL A 53 -2.56 -0.16 -4.11
CA VAL A 53 -1.45 -0.89 -4.71
C VAL A 53 -1.98 -2.05 -5.57
N PRO A 54 -1.25 -2.48 -6.61
CA PRO A 54 -1.58 -3.74 -7.27
C PRO A 54 -1.51 -4.93 -6.32
N ALA A 55 -2.43 -5.88 -6.48
CA ALA A 55 -2.44 -7.13 -5.73
C ALA A 55 -1.17 -7.97 -5.97
N HIS A 56 -0.67 -7.94 -7.21
CA HIS A 56 0.51 -8.67 -7.63
C HIS A 56 1.47 -7.76 -8.37
N SER A 57 2.66 -7.57 -7.80
CA SER A 57 3.77 -6.85 -8.41
C SER A 57 5.04 -7.68 -8.35
N VAL A 58 5.87 -7.57 -9.39
CA VAL A 58 7.17 -8.23 -9.49
C VAL A 58 8.24 -7.18 -9.78
N SER A 59 9.26 -7.15 -8.94
CA SER A 59 10.49 -6.39 -9.16
C SER A 59 11.44 -7.16 -10.07
N ILE A 60 11.76 -6.59 -11.22
CA ILE A 60 12.67 -7.17 -12.20
C ILE A 60 14.09 -6.79 -11.83
N LYS A 61 14.85 -7.78 -11.36
CA LYS A 61 16.27 -7.64 -10.98
C LYS A 61 17.17 -8.19 -12.08
N SER A 62 18.40 -7.69 -12.14
CA SER A 62 19.35 -8.20 -13.13
C SER A 62 19.72 -9.65 -12.87
N GLN A 63 19.72 -10.47 -13.93
CA GLN A 63 20.22 -11.85 -13.89
C GLN A 63 21.69 -11.95 -14.30
N ILE A 64 22.25 -10.89 -14.89
CA ILE A 64 23.61 -10.86 -15.43
C ILE A 64 24.31 -9.55 -15.06
N ASP A 65 25.60 -9.63 -14.80
CA ASP A 65 26.43 -8.45 -14.52
C ASP A 65 26.72 -7.71 -15.83
N GLY A 66 26.65 -6.38 -15.81
CA GLY A 66 26.95 -5.60 -17.00
C GLY A 66 26.53 -4.15 -16.92
N ILE A 67 26.28 -3.57 -18.09
CA ILE A 67 25.83 -2.20 -18.29
C ILE A 67 24.50 -2.25 -19.04
N VAL A 68 23.53 -1.42 -18.66
CA VAL A 68 22.27 -1.28 -19.40
C VAL A 68 22.56 -0.79 -20.82
N GLY A 69 22.22 -1.59 -21.83
CA GLY A 69 22.46 -1.29 -23.23
C GLY A 69 21.28 -0.58 -23.89
N GLU A 70 20.16 -1.28 -24.01
CA GLU A 70 18.93 -0.75 -24.62
C GLU A 70 17.73 -1.04 -23.71
N ILE A 71 16.75 -0.13 -23.70
CA ILE A 71 15.51 -0.29 -22.96
C ILE A 71 14.38 -0.28 -23.99
N TYR A 72 13.59 -1.36 -24.03
CA TYR A 72 12.55 -1.57 -25.03
C TYR A 72 11.17 -1.09 -24.60
N VAL A 73 10.99 -0.78 -23.31
CA VAL A 73 9.68 -0.45 -22.72
C VAL A 73 9.71 0.88 -21.96
N GLN A 74 8.55 1.53 -21.89
CA GLN A 74 8.36 2.78 -21.17
C GLN A 74 7.50 2.61 -19.92
N VAL A 75 7.66 3.51 -18.94
CA VAL A 75 6.80 3.54 -17.75
C VAL A 75 5.36 3.82 -18.18
N GLY A 76 4.42 3.02 -17.68
CA GLY A 76 3.01 3.04 -18.06
C GLY A 76 2.65 2.17 -19.27
N GLU A 77 3.63 1.56 -19.94
CA GLU A 77 3.38 0.66 -21.06
C GLU A 77 2.88 -0.72 -20.58
N LYS A 78 1.91 -1.30 -21.31
CA LYS A 78 1.45 -2.68 -21.08
C LYS A 78 2.38 -3.65 -21.79
N VAL A 79 2.89 -4.63 -21.05
CA VAL A 79 3.78 -5.68 -21.53
C VAL A 79 3.14 -7.05 -21.39
N LYS A 80 3.48 -7.94 -22.31
CA LYS A 80 3.11 -9.36 -22.21
C LYS A 80 4.25 -10.20 -21.66
N GLN A 81 3.91 -11.31 -21.03
CA GLN A 81 4.90 -12.31 -20.61
C GLN A 81 5.75 -12.73 -21.82
N GLY A 82 7.08 -12.74 -21.62
CA GLY A 82 8.04 -13.03 -22.68
C GLY A 82 8.37 -11.85 -23.61
N GLN A 83 7.82 -10.66 -23.39
CA GLN A 83 8.22 -9.44 -24.12
C GLN A 83 9.60 -8.97 -23.65
N PRO A 84 10.53 -8.59 -24.55
CA PRO A 84 11.83 -8.06 -24.16
C PRO A 84 11.67 -6.69 -23.47
N LEU A 85 12.37 -6.51 -22.36
CA LEU A 85 12.31 -5.31 -21.51
C LEU A 85 13.57 -4.48 -21.62
N ILE A 86 14.72 -5.10 -21.33
CA ILE A 86 16.03 -4.45 -21.31
C ILE A 86 17.05 -5.39 -21.94
N LYS A 87 17.93 -4.85 -22.78
CA LYS A 87 19.15 -5.51 -23.21
C LYS A 87 20.32 -4.99 -22.39
N VAL A 88 20.99 -5.90 -21.70
CA VAL A 88 22.21 -5.65 -20.95
C VAL A 88 23.41 -5.87 -21.88
N ARG A 89 24.54 -5.26 -21.61
CA ARG A 89 25.80 -5.55 -22.26
C ARG A 89 26.78 -5.96 -21.18
N PRO A 90 27.44 -7.13 -21.27
CA PRO A 90 28.45 -7.46 -20.30
C PRO A 90 29.58 -6.46 -20.31
N ASN A 91 30.15 -6.27 -19.14
CA ASN A 91 31.33 -5.46 -18.95
C ASN A 91 32.43 -6.35 -18.35
N PRO A 92 33.00 -7.26 -19.13
CA PRO A 92 34.02 -8.19 -18.63
C PRO A 92 35.25 -7.40 -18.17
N THR A 93 35.91 -7.90 -17.14
CA THR A 93 37.17 -7.30 -16.68
C THR A 93 38.26 -7.49 -17.74
N PRO A 94 39.23 -6.56 -17.87
CA PRO A 94 40.36 -6.71 -18.78
C PRO A 94 41.13 -8.02 -18.57
N GLN A 95 41.19 -8.50 -17.32
CA GLN A 95 41.82 -9.76 -16.97
C GLN A 95 41.07 -10.96 -17.56
N ALA A 96 39.74 -11.05 -17.37
CA ALA A 96 38.93 -12.14 -17.93
C ALA A 96 39.03 -12.22 -19.46
N LEU A 97 39.06 -11.07 -20.15
CA LEU A 97 39.27 -11.01 -21.60
C LEU A 97 40.67 -11.50 -22.00
N THR A 98 41.68 -11.12 -21.24
CA THR A 98 43.08 -11.50 -21.50
C THR A 98 43.26 -13.00 -21.33
N ASP A 99 42.72 -13.57 -20.26
CA ASP A 99 42.80 -15.00 -19.96
C ASP A 99 42.12 -15.83 -21.05
N ALA A 100 40.90 -15.46 -21.45
CA ALA A 100 40.16 -16.16 -22.50
C ALA A 100 40.82 -16.04 -23.89
N SER A 101 41.41 -14.88 -24.21
CA SER A 101 42.16 -14.67 -25.45
C SER A 101 43.43 -15.53 -25.48
N THR A 102 44.16 -15.58 -24.36
CA THR A 102 45.38 -16.39 -24.22
C THR A 102 45.08 -17.88 -24.34
N ASP A 103 43.99 -18.34 -23.72
CA ASP A 103 43.51 -19.72 -23.82
C ASP A 103 43.18 -20.13 -25.26
N LEU A 104 42.49 -19.25 -26.00
CA LEU A 104 42.19 -19.49 -27.42
C LEU A 104 43.48 -19.58 -28.23
N MET A 105 44.41 -18.62 -28.06
CA MET A 105 45.69 -18.60 -28.77
C MET A 105 46.50 -19.87 -28.53
N ARG A 106 46.55 -20.36 -27.29
CA ARG A 106 47.20 -21.63 -26.95
C ARG A 106 46.55 -22.82 -27.65
N SER A 107 45.21 -22.90 -27.63
CA SER A 107 44.49 -23.99 -28.29
C SER A 107 44.66 -24.00 -29.81
N GLU A 108 44.77 -22.82 -30.43
CA GLU A 108 45.01 -22.68 -31.87
C GLU A 108 46.43 -23.13 -32.23
N ALA A 109 47.42 -22.80 -31.40
CA ALA A 109 48.80 -23.31 -31.57
C ALA A 109 48.87 -24.84 -31.43
N ASP A 110 48.15 -25.42 -30.47
CA ASP A 110 48.07 -26.87 -30.29
C ASP A 110 47.41 -27.56 -31.49
N LEU A 111 46.34 -26.97 -32.04
CA LEU A 111 45.69 -27.46 -33.25
C LEU A 111 46.62 -27.40 -34.46
N GLU A 112 47.37 -26.32 -34.62
CA GLU A 112 48.31 -26.16 -35.74
C GLU A 112 49.42 -27.21 -35.68
N SER A 113 50.00 -27.42 -34.50
CA SER A 113 50.99 -28.49 -34.25
C SER A 113 50.41 -29.88 -34.57
N ALA A 114 49.18 -30.16 -34.13
CA ALA A 114 48.50 -31.42 -34.42
C ALA A 114 48.24 -31.63 -35.92
N LYS A 115 47.83 -30.57 -36.64
CA LYS A 115 47.64 -30.60 -38.10
C LYS A 115 48.94 -30.85 -38.85
N GLN A 116 50.02 -30.18 -38.46
CA GLN A 116 51.32 -30.39 -39.08
C GLN A 116 51.80 -31.84 -38.88
N LYS A 117 51.63 -32.39 -37.69
CA LYS A 117 51.94 -33.80 -37.41
C LYS A 117 51.11 -34.74 -38.29
N LEU A 118 49.80 -34.49 -38.41
CA LEU A 118 48.93 -35.29 -39.28
C LEU A 118 49.35 -35.16 -40.75
N ALA A 119 49.63 -33.95 -41.24
CA ALA A 119 50.04 -33.71 -42.63
C ALA A 119 51.34 -34.45 -42.99
N ASN A 120 52.31 -34.46 -42.06
CA ASN A 120 53.54 -35.22 -42.21
C ASN A 120 53.26 -36.73 -42.33
N LEU A 121 52.42 -37.28 -41.45
CA LEU A 121 52.04 -38.71 -41.50
C LEU A 121 51.19 -39.05 -42.73
N GLU A 122 50.27 -38.17 -43.16
CA GLU A 122 49.49 -38.33 -44.39
C GLU A 122 50.38 -38.41 -45.63
N SER A 123 51.47 -37.63 -45.68
CA SER A 123 52.45 -37.70 -46.77
C SER A 123 53.15 -39.06 -46.82
N LEU A 124 53.52 -39.62 -45.67
CA LEU A 124 54.16 -40.95 -45.58
C LEU A 124 53.19 -42.07 -45.96
N VAL A 125 51.90 -41.96 -45.61
CA VAL A 125 50.86 -42.90 -46.05
C VAL A 125 50.69 -42.84 -47.57
N LYS A 126 50.65 -41.64 -48.16
CA LYS A 126 50.52 -41.45 -49.63
C LYS A 126 51.72 -41.99 -50.42
N GLN A 127 52.89 -42.07 -49.79
CA GLN A 127 54.11 -42.63 -50.38
C GLN A 127 54.26 -44.14 -50.10
N ASP A 128 53.24 -44.79 -49.53
CA ASP A 128 53.23 -46.21 -49.12
C ASP A 128 54.36 -46.59 -48.14
N ILE A 129 54.89 -45.62 -47.39
CA ILE A 129 55.96 -45.84 -46.38
C ILE A 129 55.37 -46.42 -45.08
N ILE A 130 54.17 -45.98 -44.71
CA ILE A 130 53.41 -46.48 -43.56
C ILE A 130 51.99 -46.84 -43.98
N PRO A 131 51.38 -47.91 -43.42
CA PRO A 131 50.03 -48.30 -43.78
C PRO A 131 48.99 -47.36 -43.15
N SER A 132 47.81 -47.23 -43.76
CA SER A 132 46.76 -46.31 -43.31
C SER A 132 46.13 -46.67 -41.94
N ASN A 133 46.37 -47.88 -41.45
CA ASN A 133 45.97 -48.34 -40.12
C ASN A 133 47.10 -48.22 -39.08
N TYR A 134 48.19 -47.52 -39.40
CA TYR A 134 49.27 -47.27 -38.45
C TYR A 134 48.75 -46.47 -37.25
N ASP A 135 49.01 -46.96 -36.03
CA ASP A 135 48.41 -46.42 -34.80
C ASP A 135 48.69 -44.92 -34.59
N GLU A 136 49.88 -44.44 -34.94
CA GLU A 136 50.21 -43.02 -34.82
C GLU A 136 49.43 -42.14 -35.80
N TYR A 137 49.11 -42.65 -37.00
CA TYR A 137 48.31 -41.94 -38.00
C TYR A 137 46.85 -41.81 -37.54
N VAL A 138 46.26 -42.91 -37.06
CA VAL A 138 44.90 -42.92 -36.50
C VAL A 138 44.82 -42.01 -35.28
N SER A 139 45.82 -42.06 -34.40
CA SER A 139 45.91 -41.21 -33.22
C SER A 139 46.07 -39.74 -33.59
N ALA A 140 46.91 -39.39 -34.56
CA ALA A 140 47.08 -38.01 -35.02
C ALA A 140 45.78 -37.43 -35.59
N ARG A 141 45.02 -38.23 -36.34
CA ARG A 141 43.69 -37.82 -36.85
C ARG A 141 42.70 -37.57 -35.72
N SER A 142 42.70 -38.42 -34.70
CA SER A 142 41.90 -38.22 -33.49
C SER A 142 42.31 -36.95 -32.73
N THR A 143 43.61 -36.70 -32.58
CA THR A 143 44.16 -35.50 -31.92
C THR A 143 43.81 -34.21 -32.65
N VAL A 144 43.84 -34.19 -33.99
CA VAL A 144 43.36 -33.03 -34.75
C VAL A 144 41.88 -32.79 -34.46
N LYS A 145 41.05 -33.84 -34.44
CA LYS A 145 39.62 -33.72 -34.16
C LYS A 145 39.36 -33.20 -32.74
N SER A 146 40.08 -33.68 -31.73
CA SER A 146 39.94 -33.19 -30.35
C SER A 146 40.46 -31.75 -30.19
N ALA A 147 41.59 -31.41 -30.81
CA ALA A 147 42.12 -30.05 -30.81
C ALA A 147 41.17 -29.06 -31.51
N GLN A 148 40.51 -29.46 -32.61
CA GLN A 148 39.47 -28.66 -33.26
C GLN A 148 38.28 -28.39 -32.32
N ALA A 149 37.83 -29.41 -31.59
CA ALA A 149 36.76 -29.25 -30.61
C ALA A 149 37.17 -28.30 -29.47
N ASN A 150 38.42 -28.39 -29.00
CA ASN A 150 38.96 -27.49 -27.98
C ASN A 150 39.01 -26.03 -28.45
N VAL A 151 39.51 -25.79 -29.67
CA VAL A 151 39.51 -24.43 -30.27
C VAL A 151 38.10 -23.89 -30.36
N LEU A 152 37.14 -24.70 -30.80
CA LEU A 152 35.73 -24.29 -30.88
C LEU A 152 35.19 -23.91 -29.50
N GLN A 153 35.45 -24.73 -28.47
CA GLN A 153 35.04 -24.45 -27.10
C GLN A 153 35.66 -23.14 -26.56
N LYS A 154 36.97 -22.94 -26.74
CA LYS A 154 37.67 -21.73 -26.26
C LYS A 154 37.20 -20.48 -27.00
N ARG A 155 36.90 -20.59 -28.29
CA ARG A 155 36.32 -19.50 -29.08
C ARG A 155 34.92 -19.13 -28.59
N GLN A 156 34.07 -20.13 -28.29
CA GLN A 156 32.76 -19.89 -27.71
C GLN A 156 32.85 -19.23 -26.33
N ASN A 157 33.82 -19.62 -25.50
CA ASN A 157 34.04 -19.00 -24.19
C ASN A 157 34.49 -17.53 -24.30
N LEU A 158 35.41 -17.22 -25.23
CA LEU A 158 35.81 -15.83 -25.49
C LEU A 158 34.63 -14.99 -25.97
N GLU A 159 33.80 -15.53 -26.87
CA GLU A 159 32.60 -14.84 -27.35
C GLU A 159 31.59 -14.61 -26.23
N LEU A 160 31.40 -15.59 -25.33
CA LEU A 160 30.56 -15.43 -24.14
C LEU A 160 31.04 -14.28 -23.26
N ILE A 161 32.34 -14.22 -22.96
CA ILE A 161 32.91 -13.18 -22.09
C ILE A 161 32.81 -11.81 -22.77
N ARG A 162 33.03 -11.74 -24.09
CA ARG A 162 33.05 -10.48 -24.84
C ARG A 162 31.67 -9.92 -25.14
N SER A 163 30.74 -10.77 -25.57
CA SER A 163 29.40 -10.36 -26.03
C SER A 163 28.32 -10.60 -24.97
N GLY A 164 28.56 -11.53 -24.04
CA GLY A 164 27.54 -11.99 -23.09
C GLY A 164 26.58 -12.98 -23.67
N GLU A 165 26.73 -13.25 -24.97
CA GLU A 165 25.85 -14.08 -25.75
C GLU A 165 26.65 -15.30 -26.18
N ALA A 166 26.37 -16.44 -25.55
CA ALA A 166 26.80 -17.73 -26.07
C ALA A 166 25.60 -18.61 -26.35
N SER A 167 25.62 -19.23 -27.53
CA SER A 167 24.72 -20.31 -27.87
C SER A 167 25.35 -21.61 -27.39
N ILE A 168 24.97 -22.07 -26.19
CA ILE A 168 25.29 -23.43 -25.75
C ILE A 168 24.10 -24.31 -26.15
N GLY A 169 24.21 -25.00 -27.28
CA GLY A 169 23.11 -25.78 -27.85
C GLY A 169 21.91 -24.89 -28.21
N ASN A 170 20.74 -25.18 -27.62
CA ASN A 170 19.49 -24.42 -27.80
C ASN A 170 19.30 -23.26 -26.80
N ALA A 171 20.20 -23.12 -25.81
CA ALA A 171 20.14 -22.04 -24.85
C ALA A 171 20.99 -20.87 -25.35
N ARG A 172 20.32 -19.79 -25.79
CA ARG A 172 20.96 -18.48 -25.90
C ARG A 172 21.04 -17.92 -24.48
N LEU A 173 22.24 -17.78 -23.93
CA LEU A 173 22.44 -16.83 -22.84
C LEU A 173 22.23 -15.47 -23.47
N THR A 174 20.99 -14.99 -23.48
CA THR A 174 20.69 -13.70 -24.08
C THR A 174 20.88 -12.65 -23.01
N SER A 175 21.52 -11.57 -23.42
CA SER A 175 21.65 -10.38 -22.62
C SER A 175 20.33 -9.62 -22.43
N THR A 176 19.23 -10.14 -23.00
CA THR A 176 17.90 -9.55 -22.95
C THR A 176 17.08 -10.13 -21.81
N ILE A 177 16.54 -9.25 -20.98
CA ILE A 177 15.68 -9.57 -19.86
C ILE A 177 14.23 -9.44 -20.32
N TYR A 178 13.42 -10.48 -20.06
CA TYR A 178 12.03 -10.57 -20.51
C TYR A 178 11.05 -10.40 -19.36
N ALA A 179 9.83 -10.00 -19.69
CA ALA A 179 8.73 -9.91 -18.73
C ALA A 179 8.33 -11.30 -18.19
N PRO A 180 8.37 -11.52 -16.85
CA PRO A 180 7.96 -12.79 -16.25
C PRO A 180 6.44 -12.95 -16.19
N ILE A 181 5.68 -11.86 -16.25
CA ILE A 181 4.22 -11.81 -16.18
C ILE A 181 3.65 -10.80 -17.19
N ASP A 182 2.38 -10.95 -17.55
CA ASP A 182 1.61 -9.89 -18.19
C ASP A 182 1.38 -8.75 -17.19
N GLY A 183 1.46 -7.50 -17.62
CA GLY A 183 1.24 -6.37 -16.71
C GLY A 183 1.57 -5.01 -17.31
N THR A 184 1.67 -4.01 -16.45
CA THR A 184 2.08 -2.64 -16.80
C THR A 184 3.38 -2.30 -16.09
N VAL A 185 4.27 -1.58 -16.78
CA VAL A 185 5.53 -1.07 -16.18
C VAL A 185 5.20 0.05 -15.20
N LEU A 186 5.39 -0.19 -13.90
CA LEU A 186 5.06 0.79 -12.86
C LEU A 186 6.13 1.87 -12.71
N ASN A 187 7.39 1.46 -12.69
CA ASN A 187 8.52 2.35 -12.62
C ASN A 187 9.75 1.71 -13.27
N ARG A 188 10.71 2.58 -13.58
CA ARG A 188 12.04 2.21 -14.05
C ARG A 188 13.05 2.84 -13.10
N LYS A 189 13.99 2.04 -12.61
CA LYS A 189 15.02 2.43 -11.64
C LYS A 189 16.44 2.48 -12.22
N VAL A 190 16.59 2.16 -13.51
CA VAL A 190 17.88 2.20 -14.21
C VAL A 190 17.80 2.94 -15.52
N GLU A 191 18.91 3.53 -15.93
CA GLU A 191 19.05 4.22 -17.23
C GLU A 191 20.10 3.56 -18.14
N VAL A 192 20.01 3.87 -19.44
CA VAL A 192 21.01 3.39 -20.42
C VAL A 192 22.41 3.88 -20.03
N GLY A 193 23.37 2.95 -19.95
CA GLY A 193 24.74 3.23 -19.54
C GLY A 193 25.03 2.98 -18.06
N GLU A 194 24.02 2.68 -17.24
CA GLU A 194 24.21 2.38 -15.81
C GLU A 194 24.77 0.97 -15.61
N PRO A 195 25.76 0.78 -14.71
CA PRO A 195 26.23 -0.56 -14.33
C PRO A 195 25.21 -1.26 -13.43
N ILE A 196 24.97 -2.55 -13.67
CA ILE A 196 24.03 -3.39 -12.93
C ILE A 196 24.69 -4.66 -12.42
N ILE A 197 24.18 -5.14 -11.29
CA ILE A 197 24.68 -6.30 -10.57
C ILE A 197 23.62 -7.40 -10.57
N SER A 198 24.05 -8.63 -10.83
CA SER A 198 23.24 -9.84 -10.91
C SER A 198 22.83 -10.42 -9.56
N THR A 199 21.76 -11.22 -9.58
CA THR A 199 21.29 -12.02 -8.45
C THR A 199 22.22 -13.14 -8.02
N GLU A 200 23.17 -13.55 -8.85
CA GLU A 200 24.15 -14.59 -8.51
C GLU A 200 25.38 -14.04 -7.77
N SER A 201 25.57 -12.72 -7.79
CA SER A 201 26.67 -12.08 -7.08
C SER A 201 26.45 -12.10 -5.57
N SER A 202 27.54 -12.01 -4.80
CA SER A 202 27.47 -11.85 -3.34
C SER A 202 26.92 -10.48 -2.89
N GLN A 203 26.61 -9.59 -3.84
CA GLN A 203 26.08 -8.25 -3.59
C GLN A 203 24.58 -8.22 -3.87
N ALA A 204 23.89 -7.21 -3.35
CA ALA A 204 22.47 -7.03 -3.63
C ALA A 204 22.25 -6.73 -5.12
N ALA A 205 21.44 -7.55 -5.78
CA ALA A 205 21.13 -7.37 -7.19
C ALA A 205 20.41 -6.05 -7.46
N THR A 206 20.75 -5.41 -8.57
CA THR A 206 20.13 -4.15 -8.99
C THR A 206 18.69 -4.41 -9.46
N GLU A 207 17.73 -3.72 -8.85
CA GLU A 207 16.36 -3.67 -9.34
C GLU A 207 16.25 -2.67 -10.49
N MET A 208 15.81 -3.15 -11.65
CA MET A 208 15.79 -2.34 -12.88
C MET A 208 14.43 -1.71 -13.14
N MET A 209 13.35 -2.45 -12.86
CA MET A 209 11.97 -1.98 -13.03
C MET A 209 11.01 -2.82 -12.21
N SER A 210 9.78 -2.36 -12.08
CA SER A 210 8.68 -3.13 -11.50
C SER A 210 7.52 -3.28 -12.48
N LEU A 211 6.94 -4.48 -12.52
CA LEU A 211 5.77 -4.83 -13.31
C LEU A 211 4.63 -5.20 -12.37
N ALA A 212 3.42 -4.81 -12.71
CA ALA A 212 2.24 -5.28 -11.99
C ALA A 212 0.99 -5.31 -12.85
N ASP A 213 0.02 -6.12 -12.46
CA ASP A 213 -1.31 -6.08 -13.05
C ASP A 213 -2.13 -4.94 -12.44
N MET A 214 -2.51 -3.97 -13.28
CA MET A 214 -3.33 -2.81 -12.88
C MET A 214 -4.83 -3.10 -12.89
N ASN A 215 -5.26 -4.28 -13.35
CA ASN A 215 -6.67 -4.67 -13.28
C ASN A 215 -7.08 -5.20 -11.90
N SER A 216 -6.10 -5.67 -11.12
CA SER A 216 -6.31 -6.18 -9.76
C SER A 216 -5.65 -5.24 -8.77
N LEU A 217 -6.40 -4.22 -8.34
CA LEU A 217 -5.97 -3.27 -7.32
C LEU A 217 -6.53 -3.67 -5.96
N ILE A 218 -5.71 -3.49 -4.94
CA ILE A 218 -6.10 -3.64 -3.53
C ILE A 218 -5.72 -2.37 -2.78
N PHE A 219 -6.42 -2.10 -1.69
CA PHE A 219 -5.96 -1.13 -0.72
C PHE A 219 -5.09 -1.83 0.30
N LYS A 220 -3.96 -1.20 0.60
CA LYS A 220 -3.02 -1.65 1.61
C LYS A 220 -2.78 -0.50 2.59
N GLY A 221 -3.15 -0.72 3.85
CA GLY A 221 -3.08 0.32 4.87
C GLY A 221 -2.84 -0.23 6.26
N SER A 222 -2.78 0.69 7.23
CA SER A 222 -2.56 0.39 8.64
C SER A 222 -3.77 0.83 9.46
N VAL A 223 -4.16 0.02 10.43
CA VAL A 223 -5.23 0.29 11.41
C VAL A 223 -4.66 0.24 12.83
N SER A 224 -5.26 1.01 13.75
CA SER A 224 -4.83 1.06 15.15
C SER A 224 -4.92 -0.30 15.85
N GLU A 225 -4.06 -0.55 16.85
CA GLU A 225 -4.11 -1.78 17.67
C GLU A 225 -5.47 -1.99 18.36
N HIS A 226 -6.11 -0.90 18.83
CA HIS A 226 -7.39 -0.96 19.53
C HIS A 226 -8.51 -1.48 18.60
N ASP A 227 -8.50 -1.04 17.34
CA ASP A 227 -9.51 -1.44 16.37
C ASP A 227 -9.19 -2.79 15.74
N ALA A 228 -7.90 -3.10 15.53
CA ALA A 228 -7.43 -4.35 14.92
C ALA A 228 -7.99 -5.61 15.61
N ALA A 229 -8.14 -5.57 16.94
CA ALA A 229 -8.68 -6.69 17.72
C ALA A 229 -10.13 -7.06 17.35
N GLN A 230 -10.90 -6.12 16.79
CA GLN A 230 -12.29 -6.33 16.39
C GLN A 230 -12.43 -6.68 14.91
N LEU A 231 -11.36 -6.61 14.11
CA LEU A 231 -11.41 -6.84 12.68
C LEU A 231 -11.46 -8.33 12.33
N SER A 232 -12.17 -8.65 11.25
CA SER A 232 -12.21 -10.00 10.69
C SER A 232 -12.37 -9.95 9.17
N PRO A 233 -11.73 -10.87 8.42
CA PRO A 233 -11.94 -10.97 6.98
C PRO A 233 -13.43 -11.11 6.63
N GLY A 234 -13.87 -10.46 5.55
CA GLY A 234 -15.26 -10.41 5.10
C GLY A 234 -16.03 -9.16 5.54
N MET A 235 -15.46 -8.31 6.39
CA MET A 235 -16.08 -7.04 6.79
C MET A 235 -16.22 -6.08 5.59
N PRO A 236 -17.35 -5.38 5.46
CA PRO A 236 -17.54 -4.38 4.41
C PRO A 236 -16.65 -3.15 4.68
N VAL A 237 -16.08 -2.61 3.61
CA VAL A 237 -15.19 -1.45 3.67
C VAL A 237 -15.63 -0.42 2.66
N LEU A 238 -15.63 0.84 3.08
CA LEU A 238 -15.82 2.00 2.23
C LEU A 238 -14.50 2.74 2.08
N LEU A 239 -14.00 2.87 0.85
CA LEU A 239 -12.75 3.55 0.57
C LEU A 239 -13.01 4.91 -0.07
N THR A 240 -12.21 5.88 0.35
CA THR A 240 -12.11 7.20 -0.28
C THR A 240 -10.66 7.42 -0.71
N VAL A 241 -10.46 7.83 -1.96
CA VAL A 241 -9.13 8.03 -2.54
C VAL A 241 -8.88 9.53 -2.66
N ALA A 242 -7.71 10.02 -2.27
CA ALA A 242 -7.43 11.45 -2.18
C ALA A 242 -7.70 12.26 -3.48
N PRO A 243 -7.41 11.75 -4.70
CA PRO A 243 -7.74 12.47 -5.94
C PRO A 243 -9.25 12.49 -6.28
N TYR A 244 -10.05 11.65 -5.62
CA TYR A 244 -11.48 11.47 -5.87
C TYR A 244 -12.25 11.41 -4.53
N PRO A 245 -12.30 12.52 -3.77
CA PRO A 245 -12.89 12.53 -2.43
C PRO A 245 -14.41 12.29 -2.45
N ASP A 246 -15.08 12.66 -3.54
CA ASP A 246 -16.53 12.52 -3.70
C ASP A 246 -16.95 11.11 -4.18
N VAL A 247 -15.98 10.23 -4.46
CA VAL A 247 -16.25 8.88 -4.96
C VAL A 247 -15.94 7.87 -3.88
N GLU A 248 -16.99 7.18 -3.44
CA GLU A 248 -16.90 6.08 -2.50
C GLU A 248 -16.72 4.75 -3.25
N ILE A 249 -15.65 4.02 -2.93
CA ILE A 249 -15.35 2.72 -3.52
C ILE A 249 -15.63 1.65 -2.47
N SER A 250 -16.64 0.82 -2.70
CA SER A 250 -16.91 -0.32 -1.81
C SER A 250 -15.90 -1.45 -2.05
N GLY A 251 -15.46 -2.09 -0.97
CA GLY A 251 -14.58 -3.26 -0.98
C GLY A 251 -14.86 -4.18 0.21
N VAL A 252 -14.08 -5.26 0.29
CA VAL A 252 -14.18 -6.25 1.37
C VAL A 252 -12.81 -6.44 2.02
N LEU A 253 -12.77 -6.45 3.35
CA LEU A 253 -11.56 -6.73 4.10
C LEU A 253 -11.12 -8.17 3.83
N THR A 254 -9.99 -8.35 3.15
CA THR A 254 -9.49 -9.68 2.75
C THR A 254 -8.50 -10.25 3.74
N LYS A 255 -7.66 -9.40 4.34
CA LYS A 255 -6.60 -9.82 5.24
C LYS A 255 -6.35 -8.77 6.31
N VAL A 256 -6.04 -9.28 7.51
CA VAL A 256 -5.57 -8.52 8.65
C VAL A 256 -4.28 -9.20 9.09
N ALA A 257 -3.20 -8.44 9.21
CA ALA A 257 -1.92 -8.95 9.67
C ALA A 257 -2.02 -9.43 11.12
N ILE A 258 -1.27 -10.48 11.44
CA ILE A 258 -1.17 -11.01 12.82
C ILE A 258 -0.07 -10.30 13.61
N GLN A 259 0.93 -9.76 12.90
CA GLN A 259 2.02 -9.00 13.47
C GLN A 259 1.74 -7.51 13.33
N SER A 260 1.90 -6.76 14.43
CA SER A 260 1.93 -5.31 14.36
C SER A 260 3.29 -4.84 13.86
N GLU A 261 3.27 -3.86 12.96
CA GLU A 261 4.45 -3.22 12.40
C GLU A 261 4.35 -1.70 12.51
N ASN A 262 5.50 -1.03 12.52
CA ASN A 262 5.58 0.43 12.50
C ASN A 262 5.40 0.96 11.07
N LEU A 263 4.21 0.75 10.50
CA LEU A 263 3.90 1.05 9.09
C LEU A 263 3.84 2.56 8.76
N ASN A 264 3.69 3.41 9.77
CA ASN A 264 3.56 4.87 9.61
C ASN A 264 4.88 5.63 9.84
N SER A 265 6.02 4.94 9.91
CA SER A 265 7.32 5.60 10.14
C SER A 265 7.95 6.06 8.83
N PRO A 266 8.35 7.33 8.66
CA PRO A 266 9.03 7.80 7.46
C PRO A 266 10.32 7.00 7.22
N GLU A 267 10.44 6.40 6.03
CA GLU A 267 11.66 5.72 5.60
C GLU A 267 12.86 6.70 5.69
N GLY A 268 13.81 6.41 6.59
CA GLY A 268 15.02 7.21 6.78
C GLY A 268 15.33 7.67 8.20
N ASN A 269 14.40 7.53 9.16
CA ASN A 269 14.63 7.86 10.56
C ASN A 269 14.26 6.71 11.50
N ALA A 270 15.15 5.73 11.63
CA ALA A 270 15.05 4.64 12.61
C ALA A 270 15.04 5.10 14.09
N SER A 271 15.17 6.41 14.34
CA SER A 271 15.19 7.03 15.67
C SER A 271 13.86 7.69 16.06
N ALA A 272 12.93 7.87 15.13
CA ALA A 272 11.58 8.30 15.45
C ALA A 272 10.75 7.04 15.76
N LYS A 273 10.76 6.61 17.02
CA LYS A 273 9.78 5.64 17.51
C LYS A 273 8.40 6.29 17.39
N SER A 274 7.73 6.11 16.26
CA SER A 274 6.30 6.36 16.19
C SER A 274 5.68 5.41 17.22
N PHE A 275 4.96 5.95 18.20
CA PHE A 275 4.24 5.13 19.19
C PHE A 275 2.97 4.49 18.61
N ASP A 276 2.76 4.67 17.30
CA ASP A 276 1.59 4.23 16.57
C ASP A 276 1.84 2.82 16.00
N ASN A 277 1.75 1.82 16.89
CA ASN A 277 1.71 0.42 16.51
C ASN A 277 0.41 0.17 15.73
N GLY A 278 0.54 -0.25 14.48
CA GLY A 278 -0.61 -0.58 13.64
C GLY A 278 -0.55 -2.00 13.09
N PHE A 279 -1.67 -2.48 12.61
CA PHE A 279 -1.79 -3.75 11.90
C PHE A 279 -2.06 -3.48 10.42
N GLU A 280 -1.32 -4.15 9.56
CA GLU A 280 -1.54 -4.08 8.12
C GLU A 280 -2.88 -4.73 7.75
N VAL A 281 -3.69 -4.03 6.96
CA VAL A 281 -4.95 -4.53 6.41
C VAL A 281 -4.92 -4.46 4.90
N GLU A 282 -5.45 -5.50 4.25
CA GLU A 282 -5.62 -5.55 2.80
C GLU A 282 -7.12 -5.63 2.47
N VAL A 283 -7.58 -4.72 1.63
CA VAL A 283 -8.97 -4.65 1.17
C VAL A 283 -9.00 -4.93 -0.32
N GLY A 284 -9.72 -5.98 -0.69
CA GLY A 284 -9.87 -6.45 -2.06
C GLY A 284 -11.29 -6.26 -2.57
N GLU A 285 -11.56 -6.83 -3.75
CA GLU A 285 -12.86 -6.78 -4.42
C GLU A 285 -13.41 -5.34 -4.58
N LEU A 286 -12.50 -4.41 -4.92
CA LEU A 286 -12.83 -3.00 -5.07
C LEU A 286 -13.78 -2.78 -6.25
N LYS A 287 -14.95 -2.21 -5.98
CA LYS A 287 -15.93 -1.82 -7.01
C LYS A 287 -15.59 -0.43 -7.53
N ILE A 288 -14.63 -0.35 -8.45
CA ILE A 288 -14.15 0.91 -9.01
C ILE A 288 -15.11 1.37 -10.13
N PRO A 289 -15.69 2.58 -10.05
CA PRO A 289 -16.51 3.14 -11.12
C PRO A 289 -15.69 3.36 -12.41
N GLN A 290 -16.31 3.19 -13.58
CA GLN A 290 -15.61 3.28 -14.88
C GLN A 290 -15.01 4.66 -15.19
N GLU A 291 -15.47 5.70 -14.50
CA GLU A 291 -15.00 7.08 -14.66
C GLU A 291 -13.71 7.37 -13.87
N VAL A 292 -13.32 6.48 -12.95
CA VAL A 292 -12.19 6.66 -12.05
C VAL A 292 -10.98 5.87 -12.54
N LEU A 293 -9.90 6.59 -12.85
CA LEU A 293 -8.63 5.98 -13.21
C LEU A 293 -7.68 6.00 -12.01
N LEU A 294 -7.65 4.89 -11.27
CA LEU A 294 -6.73 4.74 -10.15
C LEU A 294 -5.31 4.45 -10.64
N ARG A 295 -4.32 5.02 -9.95
CA ARG A 295 -2.91 4.72 -10.13
C ARG A 295 -2.36 4.10 -8.84
N SER A 296 -1.36 3.23 -9.00
CA SER A 296 -0.61 2.70 -7.85
C SER A 296 0.02 3.84 -7.06
N GLY A 297 -0.11 3.79 -5.74
CA GLY A 297 0.44 4.79 -4.81
C GLY A 297 -0.53 5.93 -4.45
N PHE A 298 -1.77 5.92 -4.92
CA PHE A 298 -2.75 6.91 -4.45
C PHE A 298 -3.11 6.67 -2.97
N SER A 299 -2.94 7.72 -2.17
CA SER A 299 -3.34 7.72 -0.76
C SER A 299 -4.85 7.61 -0.63
N SER A 300 -5.28 6.79 0.32
CA SER A 300 -6.69 6.46 0.54
C SER A 300 -6.96 6.21 2.01
N ASN A 301 -8.21 6.44 2.41
CA ASN A 301 -8.72 6.07 3.73
C ASN A 301 -9.78 4.99 3.54
N ALA A 302 -9.72 3.97 4.38
CA ALA A 302 -10.67 2.88 4.41
C ALA A 302 -11.45 2.92 5.72
N GLN A 303 -12.76 3.11 5.63
CA GLN A 303 -13.69 2.98 6.74
C GLN A 303 -14.22 1.55 6.78
N ILE A 304 -13.85 0.80 7.79
CA ILE A 304 -14.23 -0.60 7.99
C ILE A 304 -15.38 -0.65 8.99
N THR A 305 -16.54 -1.16 8.60
CA THR A 305 -17.70 -1.25 9.49
C THR A 305 -17.55 -2.42 10.46
N LEU A 306 -17.32 -2.13 11.75
CA LEU A 306 -17.18 -3.14 12.81
C LEU A 306 -18.54 -3.68 13.26
N LYS A 307 -19.47 -2.77 13.50
CA LYS A 307 -20.84 -3.05 13.95
C LYS A 307 -21.79 -2.04 13.35
N LYS A 308 -23.00 -2.50 13.04
CA LYS A 308 -24.07 -1.69 12.50
C LYS A 308 -25.37 -2.00 13.24
N SER A 309 -26.02 -0.97 13.75
CA SER A 309 -27.35 -1.02 14.36
C SER A 309 -28.29 -0.17 13.51
N GLU A 310 -29.27 -0.80 12.87
CA GLU A 310 -30.26 -0.11 12.02
C GLU A 310 -31.60 0.08 12.76
N ASN A 311 -32.28 1.20 12.47
CA ASN A 311 -33.60 1.54 13.02
C ASN A 311 -33.64 1.62 14.56
N VAL A 312 -32.57 2.14 15.16
CA VAL A 312 -32.44 2.31 16.62
C VAL A 312 -32.71 3.76 17.03
N LEU A 313 -33.11 3.99 18.29
CA LEU A 313 -33.27 5.34 18.81
C LEU A 313 -31.89 5.96 18.95
N THR A 314 -31.67 7.09 18.30
CA THR A 314 -30.39 7.78 18.26
C THR A 314 -30.47 9.14 18.91
N LEU A 315 -29.45 9.47 19.68
CA LEU A 315 -29.28 10.78 20.29
C LEU A 315 -27.87 11.29 20.03
N PRO A 316 -27.67 12.58 19.69
CA PRO A 316 -26.34 13.15 19.64
C PRO A 316 -25.64 13.01 21.00
N GLU A 317 -24.40 12.53 21.01
CA GLU A 317 -23.64 12.25 22.23
C GLU A 317 -23.47 13.51 23.11
N ARG A 318 -23.46 14.68 22.47
CA ARG A 318 -23.44 16.00 23.12
C ARG A 318 -24.65 16.30 24.03
N ALA A 319 -25.76 15.58 23.87
CA ALA A 319 -26.95 15.74 24.73
C ALA A 319 -26.86 14.90 26.02
N LEU A 320 -25.84 14.03 26.15
CA LEU A 320 -25.64 13.20 27.33
C LEU A 320 -24.94 13.99 28.45
N GLN A 321 -25.32 13.69 29.69
CA GLN A 321 -24.64 14.12 30.90
C GLN A 321 -24.24 12.90 31.73
N PHE A 322 -22.96 12.82 32.08
CA PHE A 322 -22.44 11.75 32.93
C PHE A 322 -22.40 12.22 34.39
N ASP A 323 -23.11 11.52 35.25
CA ASP A 323 -22.96 11.64 36.71
C ASP A 323 -22.18 10.42 37.19
N GLY A 324 -20.86 10.58 37.31
CA GLY A 324 -19.93 9.47 37.48
C GLY A 324 -19.95 8.53 36.27
N ASP A 325 -20.39 7.29 36.50
CA ASP A 325 -20.47 6.23 35.48
C ASP A 325 -21.89 6.05 34.89
N THR A 326 -22.84 6.89 35.31
CA THR A 326 -24.23 6.80 34.85
C THR A 326 -24.55 7.85 33.80
N PRO A 327 -24.90 7.45 32.57
CA PRO A 327 -25.35 8.38 31.53
C PRO A 327 -26.80 8.81 31.79
N ASN A 328 -27.04 10.11 31.69
CA ASN A 328 -28.34 10.73 31.86
C ASN A 328 -28.62 11.71 30.73
N VAL A 329 -29.89 11.93 30.44
CA VAL A 329 -30.36 12.99 29.53
C VAL A 329 -31.24 13.97 30.32
N LEU A 330 -31.34 15.20 29.82
CA LEU A 330 -32.17 16.24 30.43
C LEU A 330 -33.46 16.37 29.62
N ILE A 331 -34.60 16.08 30.23
CA ILE A 331 -35.91 16.20 29.60
C ILE A 331 -36.60 17.44 30.16
N PRO A 332 -37.12 18.35 29.32
CA PRO A 332 -37.79 19.56 29.79
C PRO A 332 -39.04 19.20 30.61
N ASP A 333 -39.22 19.87 31.74
CA ASP A 333 -40.35 19.66 32.65
C ASP A 333 -40.83 21.00 33.23
N SER A 334 -42.04 21.04 33.77
CA SER A 334 -42.66 22.22 34.40
C SER A 334 -42.08 22.53 35.80
N SER A 335 -40.89 22.02 36.12
CA SER A 335 -40.21 22.24 37.41
C SER A 335 -39.60 23.65 37.48
N GLU A 336 -39.24 24.12 38.69
CA GLU A 336 -38.57 25.42 38.86
C GLU A 336 -37.22 25.52 38.11
N GLN A 337 -36.59 24.38 37.80
CA GLN A 337 -35.37 24.28 37.00
C GLN A 337 -35.65 24.14 35.50
N GLY A 338 -36.89 23.85 35.10
CA GLY A 338 -37.29 23.67 33.70
C GLY A 338 -36.93 22.33 33.08
N PHE A 339 -36.34 21.39 33.85
CA PHE A 339 -35.96 20.06 33.39
C PHE A 339 -35.84 19.03 34.51
N HIS A 340 -35.81 17.75 34.15
CA HIS A 340 -35.45 16.64 35.03
C HIS A 340 -34.41 15.72 34.37
N LYS A 341 -33.61 15.04 35.20
CA LYS A 341 -32.61 14.06 34.75
C LYS A 341 -33.25 12.69 34.58
N GLN A 342 -33.16 12.14 33.39
CA GLN A 342 -33.62 10.79 33.08
C GLN A 342 -32.41 9.89 32.83
N LYS A 343 -32.38 8.74 33.52
CA LYS A 343 -31.33 7.74 33.34
C LYS A 343 -31.57 7.00 32.04
N VAL A 344 -30.53 6.88 31.22
CA VAL A 344 -30.60 6.17 29.95
C VAL A 344 -29.63 5.00 29.91
N LYS A 345 -29.96 3.98 29.15
CA LYS A 345 -29.06 2.88 28.85
C LYS A 345 -28.55 3.00 27.43
N LEU A 346 -27.23 3.14 27.29
CA LEU A 346 -26.58 3.36 26.00
C LEU A 346 -26.22 2.03 25.32
N GLY A 347 -26.22 2.05 23.99
CA GLY A 347 -25.82 0.97 23.09
C GLY A 347 -24.56 1.34 22.30
N LEU A 348 -24.59 1.12 20.98
CA LEU A 348 -23.50 1.48 20.07
C LEU A 348 -23.33 3.01 19.97
N SER A 349 -22.11 3.52 19.94
CA SER A 349 -21.80 4.93 19.61
C SER A 349 -20.90 4.99 18.38
N ASP A 350 -21.17 5.96 17.50
CA ASP A 350 -20.31 6.33 16.37
C ASP A 350 -19.40 7.55 16.68
N GLY A 351 -19.46 8.07 17.91
CA GLY A 351 -18.71 9.25 18.38
C GLY A 351 -19.37 10.59 18.10
N ILE A 352 -20.49 10.62 17.35
CA ILE A 352 -21.34 11.79 17.13
C ILE A 352 -22.72 11.54 17.74
N ASN A 353 -23.28 10.36 17.48
CA ASN A 353 -24.56 9.87 17.94
C ASN A 353 -24.38 8.54 18.68
N VAL A 354 -25.26 8.33 19.65
CA VAL A 354 -25.33 7.10 20.44
C VAL A 354 -26.70 6.45 20.29
N GLU A 355 -26.71 5.14 20.27
CA GLU A 355 -27.90 4.31 20.41
C GLU A 355 -28.40 4.34 21.84
N VAL A 356 -29.69 4.61 22.03
CA VAL A 356 -30.36 4.54 23.34
C VAL A 356 -31.26 3.31 23.37
N LEU A 357 -30.93 2.37 24.25
CA LEU A 357 -31.65 1.10 24.41
C LEU A 357 -32.85 1.22 25.33
N ASP A 358 -32.77 2.10 26.33
CA ASP A 358 -33.82 2.30 27.34
C ASP A 358 -33.72 3.70 27.95
N GLY A 359 -34.87 4.22 28.38
CA GLY A 359 -35.00 5.50 29.11
C GLY A 359 -35.58 6.67 28.33
N VAL A 360 -35.75 6.56 27.00
CA VAL A 360 -36.36 7.60 26.14
C VAL A 360 -37.26 7.00 25.06
N GLU A 361 -38.25 7.78 24.61
CA GLU A 361 -39.20 7.41 23.56
C GLU A 361 -38.93 8.14 22.22
N LEU A 362 -39.55 7.64 21.15
CA LEU A 362 -39.45 8.25 19.82
C LEU A 362 -40.10 9.65 19.81
N ASN A 363 -39.40 10.63 19.24
CA ASN A 363 -39.79 12.05 19.21
C ASN A 363 -39.85 12.72 20.59
N GLU A 364 -39.30 12.10 21.63
CA GLU A 364 -39.16 12.76 22.93
C GLU A 364 -38.16 13.91 22.81
N GLU A 365 -38.49 15.05 23.39
CA GLU A 365 -37.63 16.24 23.35
C GLU A 365 -36.61 16.18 24.48
N ILE A 366 -35.33 16.32 24.13
CA ILE A 366 -34.20 16.29 25.05
C ILE A 366 -33.45 17.60 24.94
N ILE A 367 -33.05 18.17 26.07
CA ILE A 367 -32.33 19.44 26.12
C ILE A 367 -30.93 19.29 25.53
N ASP A 368 -30.60 20.22 24.64
CA ASP A 368 -29.29 20.36 24.04
C ASP A 368 -28.28 20.97 25.03
N ASN A 369 -27.52 20.10 25.68
CA ASN A 369 -26.54 20.49 26.68
C ASN A 369 -25.38 21.36 26.11
N SER A 370 -25.14 21.34 24.80
CA SER A 370 -24.07 22.15 24.19
C SER A 370 -24.35 23.66 24.27
N MET A 371 -25.62 24.06 24.34
CA MET A 371 -26.03 25.47 24.45
C MET A 371 -26.18 25.94 25.90
N MET A 372 -26.24 25.01 26.86
CA MET A 372 -26.30 25.32 28.29
C MET A 372 -24.97 25.85 28.86
N MET A 373 -23.84 25.32 28.39
CA MET A 373 -22.51 25.77 28.87
C MET A 373 -22.10 27.15 28.34
N GLY A 374 -22.68 27.62 27.23
CA GLY A 374 -22.39 28.95 26.68
C GLY A 374 -22.94 30.10 27.54
N ALA A 375 -23.98 29.85 28.34
CA ALA A 375 -24.63 30.86 29.18
C ALA A 375 -23.99 31.04 30.56
N ALA A 376 -23.05 30.16 30.97
CA ALA A 376 -22.47 30.17 32.32
C ALA A 376 -21.21 31.06 32.48
N HIS A 377 -20.76 31.73 31.42
CA HIS A 377 -19.59 32.61 31.42
C HIS A 377 -19.86 34.04 30.89
N GLY A 378 -21.11 34.51 31.03
CA GLY A 378 -21.48 35.90 30.77
C GLY A 378 -21.37 36.80 32.00
#